data_AF-A4I232-F1
#
_entry.id   AF-A4I232-F1
#
_cell.length_a   1.000
_cell.length_b   1.000
_cell.length_c   1.000
_cell.angle_alpha   90.00
_cell.angle_beta   90.00
_cell.angle_gamma   90.00
#
_symmetry.space_group_name_H-M   'P 1'
#
loop_
_entity.id
_entity.type
_entity.pdbx_description
1 polymer ?
#
loop_
_entity_poly.entity_id
_entity_poly.type
_entity_poly.pdbx_seq_one_letter_code
_entity_poly.pdbx_strand_id
1 'polypeptide(L)'
;MPPDALVPDKYRTPPKEPATINLYGLMALAERAGGADHHFRFVQYPFNLTQHQAISSPLPYDANHTLATLCKALGLTALGYSPLEAPNLMQLPERYHNFPMEADLKALRMNFFTVCERSVLKEMEIKDTIDKGPDTLPPLEHLFVASVYLAAQRQFTNLFFFTDWANYYMTPRFRRAMTRFKEASSADLKEWAKQYEQLISDLLRMRQRMFQHKHGKQAGLVNMAIDYVSPTLARCPMLNQKAINFATYGCNALLCGFHVSRYFHEATELNPAKDGNLPIPEEELLALCSAETVSYANVSPPHPYMLEPLVGEGKISKQPSKGAAYLVRIDPQNPKFPDIPEELQTGDSDGEAPVSADCATAARHKD
;
A
#
# COMPACT_ATOMS: atom_id res chain seq x y z
N MET A 1 7.60 16.39 -14.57
CA MET A 1 7.76 14.96 -14.93
C MET A 1 8.62 14.90 -16.18
N PRO A 2 9.57 13.96 -16.28
CA PRO A 2 10.31 13.78 -17.53
C PRO A 2 9.36 13.23 -18.61
N PRO A 3 9.64 13.50 -19.90
CA PRO A 3 8.67 13.28 -20.98
C PRO A 3 8.30 11.81 -21.22
N ASP A 4 9.12 10.89 -20.72
CA ASP A 4 9.06 9.44 -20.93
C ASP A 4 8.38 8.67 -19.79
N ALA A 5 8.01 9.33 -18.69
CA ALA A 5 7.29 8.68 -17.60
C ALA A 5 5.89 8.23 -18.08
N LEU A 6 5.61 6.92 -18.05
CA LEU A 6 4.34 6.32 -18.46
C LEU A 6 3.23 6.52 -17.43
N VAL A 7 3.00 7.75 -16.97
CA VAL A 7 1.99 8.06 -15.95
C VAL A 7 0.59 8.12 -16.54
N PRO A 8 -0.47 7.53 -15.92
CA PRO A 8 -1.85 7.73 -16.35
C PRO A 8 -2.13 9.23 -16.53
N ASP A 9 -2.84 9.60 -17.60
CA ASP A 9 -2.95 11.00 -18.03
C ASP A 9 -3.47 11.95 -16.94
N LYS A 10 -4.31 11.46 -16.01
CA LYS A 10 -4.78 12.24 -14.84
C LYS A 10 -3.67 12.78 -13.93
N TYR A 11 -2.46 12.22 -13.99
CA TYR A 11 -1.29 12.70 -13.26
C TYR A 11 -0.36 13.55 -14.13
N ARG A 12 -0.41 13.39 -15.46
CA ARG A 12 0.28 14.27 -16.42
C ARG A 12 -0.40 15.62 -16.52
N THR A 13 -1.72 15.60 -16.55
CA THR A 13 -2.59 16.77 -16.48
C THR A 13 -3.49 16.60 -15.27
N PRO A 14 -3.04 17.02 -14.06
CA PRO A 14 -3.88 16.95 -12.88
C PRO A 14 -5.23 17.61 -13.17
N PRO A 15 -6.35 16.96 -12.83
CA PRO A 15 -7.65 17.56 -13.02
C PRO A 15 -7.70 18.89 -12.25
N LYS A 16 -8.38 19.89 -12.81
CA LYS A 16 -8.63 21.14 -12.09
C LYS A 16 -9.28 20.80 -10.76
N GLU A 17 -8.78 21.41 -9.68
CA GLU A 17 -9.36 21.22 -8.35
C GLU A 17 -10.87 21.50 -8.42
N PRO A 18 -11.71 20.56 -7.95
CA PRO A 18 -13.14 20.78 -7.94
C PRO A 18 -13.45 21.98 -7.04
N ALA A 19 -14.39 22.82 -7.47
CA ALA A 19 -14.84 23.93 -6.64
C ALA A 19 -15.39 23.39 -5.31
N THR A 20 -15.00 24.01 -4.19
CA THR A 20 -15.50 23.63 -2.87
C THR A 20 -17.03 23.76 -2.85
N ILE A 21 -17.70 22.69 -2.46
CA ILE A 21 -19.16 22.67 -2.33
C ILE A 21 -19.56 23.60 -1.18
N ASN A 22 -20.47 24.53 -1.46
CA ASN A 22 -21.01 25.45 -0.45
C ASN A 22 -22.21 24.82 0.26
N LEU A 23 -22.04 24.46 1.54
CA LEU A 23 -23.10 23.82 2.33
C LEU A 23 -24.33 24.72 2.53
N TYR A 24 -24.16 26.04 2.66
CA TYR A 24 -25.31 26.96 2.71
C TYR A 24 -26.12 26.90 1.40
N GLY A 25 -25.43 26.78 0.26
CA GLY A 25 -26.07 26.61 -1.04
C GLY A 25 -26.87 25.31 -1.14
N LEU A 26 -26.32 24.20 -0.60
CA LEU A 26 -27.03 22.92 -0.54
C LEU A 26 -28.24 22.94 0.40
N MET A 27 -28.13 23.59 1.56
CA MET A 27 -29.25 23.78 2.49
C MET A 27 -30.38 24.56 1.82
N ALA A 28 -30.07 25.70 1.19
CA ALA A 28 -31.06 26.49 0.47
C ALA A 28 -31.72 25.72 -0.69
N LEU A 29 -30.97 24.85 -1.38
CA LEU A 29 -31.53 23.94 -2.40
C LEU A 29 -32.48 22.91 -1.78
N ALA A 30 -32.12 22.32 -0.66
CA ALA A 30 -32.94 21.34 0.04
C ALA A 30 -34.25 21.98 0.55
N GLU A 31 -34.17 23.17 1.15
CA GLU A 31 -35.33 23.95 1.60
C GLU A 31 -36.25 24.34 0.43
N ARG A 32 -35.70 24.73 -0.72
CA ARG A 32 -36.51 25.00 -1.91
C ARG A 32 -37.24 23.76 -2.43
N ALA A 33 -36.60 22.59 -2.35
CA ALA A 33 -37.14 21.35 -2.88
C ALA A 33 -38.16 20.69 -1.93
N GLY A 34 -37.93 20.76 -0.61
CA GLY A 34 -38.71 20.04 0.40
C GLY A 34 -39.34 20.91 1.49
N GLY A 35 -39.20 22.23 1.42
CA GLY A 35 -39.63 23.15 2.48
C GLY A 35 -38.79 23.01 3.75
N ALA A 36 -39.34 23.46 4.88
CA ALA A 36 -38.70 23.33 6.19
C ALA A 36 -38.43 21.87 6.61
N ASP A 37 -39.25 20.94 6.12
CA ASP A 37 -39.14 19.50 6.41
C ASP A 37 -38.26 18.74 5.40
N HIS A 38 -37.35 19.42 4.69
CA HIS A 38 -36.42 18.77 3.77
C HIS A 38 -35.63 17.64 4.45
N HIS A 39 -35.27 16.57 3.73
CA HIS A 39 -34.60 15.41 4.32
C HIS A 39 -33.06 15.47 4.28
N PHE A 40 -32.48 16.60 3.86
CA PHE A 40 -31.03 16.78 3.86
C PHE A 40 -30.52 16.89 5.30
N ARG A 41 -29.90 15.80 5.79
CA ARG A 41 -29.47 15.65 7.19
C ARG A 41 -28.05 15.13 7.35
N PHE A 42 -27.43 14.63 6.28
CA PHE A 42 -26.13 13.94 6.35
C PHE A 42 -25.14 14.56 5.38
N VAL A 43 -23.92 14.76 5.87
CA VAL A 43 -22.77 15.12 5.03
C VAL A 43 -21.70 14.07 5.28
N GLN A 44 -21.28 13.39 4.22
CA GLN A 44 -20.24 12.37 4.27
C GLN A 44 -18.96 12.89 3.64
N TYR A 45 -17.82 12.74 4.33
CA TYR A 45 -16.50 13.16 3.84
C TYR A 45 -15.39 12.25 4.36
N PRO A 46 -14.26 12.15 3.65
CA PRO A 46 -13.12 11.40 4.15
C PRO A 46 -12.54 12.12 5.36
N PHE A 47 -12.23 11.39 6.43
CA PHE A 47 -11.65 11.99 7.63
C PHE A 47 -10.68 11.03 8.32
N ASN A 48 -9.41 11.40 8.31
CA ASN A 48 -8.30 10.66 8.90
C ASN A 48 -7.11 11.61 9.15
N LEU A 49 -5.98 11.07 9.62
CA LEU A 49 -4.79 11.84 9.97
C LEU A 49 -4.18 12.64 8.80
N THR A 50 -4.47 12.31 7.54
CA THR A 50 -3.98 13.08 6.36
C THR A 50 -5.09 13.79 5.60
N GLN A 51 -6.34 13.63 6.06
CA GLN A 51 -7.54 14.27 5.52
C GLN A 51 -8.32 14.93 6.66
N HIS A 52 -7.62 15.73 7.47
CA HIS A 52 -8.16 16.35 8.69
C HIS A 52 -8.72 17.76 8.47
N GLN A 53 -8.74 18.26 7.23
CA GLN A 53 -9.15 19.63 6.89
C GLN A 53 -10.56 19.97 7.38
N ALA A 54 -11.41 18.96 7.59
CA ALA A 54 -12.74 19.16 8.14
C ALA A 54 -12.75 19.78 9.55
N ILE A 55 -11.65 19.67 10.32
CA ILE A 55 -11.50 20.31 11.65
C ILE A 55 -10.42 21.38 11.68
N SER A 56 -9.44 21.37 10.76
CA SER A 56 -8.28 22.26 10.84
C SER A 56 -8.30 23.42 9.85
N SER A 57 -9.14 23.36 8.82
CA SER A 57 -9.12 24.34 7.71
C SER A 57 -10.46 25.06 7.64
N PRO A 58 -10.48 26.40 7.83
CA PRO A 58 -11.67 27.20 7.59
C PRO A 58 -12.16 27.07 6.15
N LEU A 59 -13.47 27.17 5.96
CA LEU A 59 -14.07 27.07 4.64
C LEU A 59 -13.76 28.33 3.81
N PRO A 60 -13.49 28.21 2.51
CA PRO A 60 -13.14 29.37 1.67
C PRO A 60 -14.27 30.39 1.54
N TYR A 61 -15.51 29.99 1.82
CA TYR A 61 -16.70 30.83 1.82
C TYR A 61 -17.20 31.20 3.22
N ASP A 62 -16.58 30.69 4.29
CA ASP A 62 -16.90 31.01 5.67
C ASP A 62 -15.68 30.78 6.58
N ALA A 63 -14.93 31.85 6.83
CA ALA A 63 -13.71 31.78 7.63
C ALA A 63 -13.95 31.47 9.12
N ASN A 64 -15.21 31.54 9.60
CA ASN A 64 -15.54 31.28 11.00
C ASN A 64 -15.83 29.79 11.27
N HIS A 65 -16.03 29.01 10.22
CA HIS A 65 -16.36 27.59 10.35
C HIS A 65 -15.40 26.71 9.56
N THR A 66 -15.08 25.57 10.14
CA THR A 66 -14.56 24.41 9.42
C THR A 66 -15.75 23.56 8.95
N LEU A 67 -15.52 22.54 8.13
CA LEU A 67 -16.61 21.68 7.67
C LEU A 67 -17.36 21.03 8.85
N ALA A 68 -16.63 20.56 9.86
CA ALA A 68 -17.21 19.92 11.04
C ALA A 68 -18.04 20.92 11.87
N THR A 69 -17.52 22.12 12.12
CA THR A 69 -18.26 23.12 12.91
C THR A 69 -19.46 23.68 12.14
N LEU A 70 -19.37 23.81 10.81
CA LEU A 70 -20.50 24.23 9.99
C LEU A 70 -21.62 23.17 9.96
N CYS A 71 -21.28 21.88 9.80
CA CYS A 71 -22.26 20.80 9.88
C CYS A 71 -23.02 20.86 11.22
N LYS A 72 -22.30 21.03 12.33
CA LYS A 72 -22.90 21.18 13.67
C LYS A 72 -23.82 22.40 13.75
N ALA A 73 -23.38 23.55 13.24
CA ALA A 73 -24.16 24.79 13.25
C ALA A 73 -25.46 24.68 12.44
N LEU A 74 -25.43 23.93 11.33
CA LEU A 74 -26.58 23.67 10.45
C LEU A 74 -27.47 22.49 10.92
N GLY A 75 -27.13 21.82 12.02
CA GLY A 75 -27.87 20.64 12.49
C GLY A 75 -27.72 19.41 11.57
N LEU A 76 -26.63 19.35 10.79
CA LEU A 76 -26.30 18.21 9.93
C LEU A 76 -25.45 17.19 10.69
N THR A 77 -25.69 15.91 10.42
CA THR A 77 -24.87 14.80 10.92
C THR A 77 -23.69 14.57 9.98
N ALA A 78 -22.47 14.73 10.50
CA ALA A 78 -21.24 14.46 9.79
C ALA A 78 -20.86 12.97 9.87
N LEU A 79 -20.65 12.35 8.71
CA LEU A 79 -20.22 10.96 8.56
C LEU A 79 -18.78 10.94 8.01
N GLY A 80 -17.81 10.53 8.84
CA GLY A 80 -16.43 10.35 8.42
C GLY A 80 -16.23 8.98 7.77
N TYR A 81 -15.43 8.89 6.71
CA TYR A 81 -15.02 7.59 6.16
C TYR A 81 -13.51 7.52 5.90
N SER A 82 -13.02 6.29 5.66
CA SER A 82 -11.60 6.00 5.45
C SER A 82 -10.68 6.40 6.63
N PRO A 83 -11.02 6.11 7.90
CA PRO A 83 -10.13 6.43 9.03
C PRO A 83 -8.77 5.74 8.95
N LEU A 84 -8.74 4.56 8.33
CA LEU A 84 -7.57 3.69 8.27
C LEU A 84 -6.90 3.68 6.91
N GLU A 85 -7.52 4.25 5.89
CA GLU A 85 -7.00 4.26 4.53
C GLU A 85 -6.75 5.70 4.11
N ALA A 86 -5.51 6.01 3.78
CA ALA A 86 -5.13 7.32 3.28
C ALA A 86 -4.39 7.14 1.96
N PRO A 87 -4.73 7.89 0.90
CA PRO A 87 -3.82 8.01 -0.23
C PRO A 87 -2.57 8.76 0.24
N ASN A 88 -1.39 8.18 0.02
CA ASN A 88 -0.15 8.90 0.27
C ASN A 88 0.05 10.06 -0.71
N LEU A 89 1.19 10.75 -0.61
CA LEU A 89 1.57 11.82 -1.55
C LEU A 89 1.49 11.39 -3.03
N MET A 90 1.58 10.09 -3.29
CA MET A 90 1.49 9.49 -4.62
C MET A 90 0.07 9.11 -5.05
N GLN A 91 -0.93 9.40 -4.22
CA GLN A 91 -2.29 8.86 -4.31
C GLN A 91 -2.36 7.31 -4.27
N LEU A 92 -1.30 6.66 -3.79
CA LEU A 92 -1.31 5.21 -3.61
C LEU A 92 -1.98 4.93 -2.26
N PRO A 93 -2.83 3.89 -2.17
CA PRO A 93 -3.45 3.53 -0.90
C PRO A 93 -2.35 3.18 0.11
N GLU A 94 -2.40 3.82 1.26
CA GLU A 94 -1.69 3.45 2.47
C GLU A 94 -2.71 3.13 3.55
N ARG A 95 -2.36 2.18 4.43
CA ARG A 95 -3.20 1.83 5.57
C ARG A 95 -2.48 2.14 6.86
N TYR A 96 -3.18 2.81 7.76
CA TYR A 96 -2.79 2.97 9.16
C TYR A 96 -2.94 1.64 9.88
N HIS A 97 -1.95 0.78 9.74
CA HIS A 97 -1.95 -0.57 10.29
C HIS A 97 -0.54 -1.01 10.66
N ASN A 98 -0.43 -1.86 11.67
CA ASN A 98 0.83 -2.46 12.07
C ASN A 98 1.12 -3.68 11.19
N PHE A 99 2.12 -3.58 10.33
CA PHE A 99 2.54 -4.72 9.51
C PHE A 99 3.64 -5.52 10.22
N PRO A 100 3.63 -6.86 10.07
CA PRO A 100 4.67 -7.70 10.66
C PRO A 100 6.04 -7.33 10.07
N MET A 101 7.04 -7.26 10.96
CA MET A 101 8.42 -6.99 10.60
C MET A 101 9.25 -8.27 10.62
N GLU A 102 10.05 -8.43 9.58
CA GLU A 102 11.04 -9.50 9.49
C GLU A 102 12.24 -9.26 10.42
N ALA A 103 12.53 -10.23 11.28
CA ALA A 103 13.71 -10.21 12.15
C ALA A 103 15.02 -10.33 11.35
N ASP A 104 15.03 -11.13 10.28
CA ASP A 104 16.16 -11.28 9.38
C ASP A 104 15.73 -11.02 7.93
N LEU A 105 15.67 -9.74 7.57
CA LEU A 105 15.34 -9.30 6.20
C LEU A 105 16.40 -9.78 5.19
N LYS A 106 17.67 -9.93 5.60
CA LYS A 106 18.76 -10.36 4.72
C LYS A 106 18.55 -11.81 4.30
N ALA A 107 18.30 -12.71 5.25
CA ALA A 107 17.98 -14.11 4.94
C ALA A 107 16.71 -14.23 4.09
N LEU A 108 15.66 -13.45 4.39
CA LEU A 108 14.45 -13.45 3.57
C LEU A 108 14.74 -13.07 2.11
N ARG A 109 15.54 -12.03 1.86
CA ARG A 109 15.93 -11.61 0.51
C ARG A 109 16.74 -12.68 -0.22
N MET A 110 17.73 -13.27 0.42
CA MET A 110 18.54 -14.35 -0.17
C MET A 110 17.68 -15.58 -0.53
N ASN A 111 16.79 -15.97 0.37
CA ASN A 111 15.85 -17.06 0.12
C ASN A 111 14.89 -16.73 -1.02
N PHE A 112 14.40 -15.48 -1.09
CA PHE A 112 13.55 -15.02 -2.18
C PHE A 112 14.24 -15.16 -3.54
N PHE A 113 15.51 -14.73 -3.66
CA PHE A 113 16.26 -14.90 -4.91
C PHE A 113 16.43 -16.36 -5.29
N THR A 114 16.81 -17.20 -4.33
CA THR A 114 16.96 -18.65 -4.53
C THR A 114 15.65 -19.27 -5.02
N VAL A 115 14.51 -18.89 -4.43
CA VAL A 115 13.20 -19.38 -4.86
C VAL A 115 12.81 -18.85 -6.24
N CYS A 116 13.11 -17.59 -6.56
CA CYS A 116 12.86 -17.03 -7.90
C CYS A 116 13.64 -17.78 -8.97
N GLU A 117 14.95 -17.97 -8.77
CA GLU A 117 15.82 -18.70 -9.68
C GLU A 117 15.33 -20.13 -9.89
N ARG A 118 15.07 -20.86 -8.78
CA ARG A 118 14.53 -22.23 -8.85
C ARG A 118 13.19 -22.28 -9.57
N SER A 119 12.33 -21.29 -9.39
CA SER A 119 11.03 -21.23 -10.07
C SER A 119 11.19 -21.05 -11.58
N VAL A 120 12.09 -20.14 -12.01
CA VAL A 120 12.37 -19.92 -13.43
C VAL A 120 13.01 -21.16 -14.07
N LEU A 121 13.98 -21.78 -13.41
CA LEU A 121 14.57 -23.03 -13.88
C LEU A 121 13.51 -24.13 -14.04
N LYS A 122 12.59 -24.23 -13.08
CA LYS A 122 11.47 -25.19 -13.13
C LYS A 122 10.55 -24.93 -14.31
N GLU A 123 10.24 -23.66 -14.62
CA GLU A 123 9.49 -23.26 -15.81
C GLU A 123 10.22 -23.69 -17.10
N MET A 124 11.53 -23.50 -17.16
CA MET A 124 12.32 -23.87 -18.34
C MET A 124 12.37 -25.38 -18.60
N GLU A 125 12.29 -26.23 -17.56
CA GLU A 125 12.26 -27.70 -17.71
C GLU A 125 11.11 -28.20 -18.61
N ILE A 126 9.96 -27.48 -18.61
CA ILE A 126 8.75 -27.91 -19.32
C ILE A 126 8.36 -27.00 -20.48
N LYS A 127 9.11 -25.92 -20.72
CA LYS A 127 8.79 -24.92 -21.75
C LYS A 127 8.57 -25.56 -23.12
N ASP A 128 9.52 -26.37 -23.56
CA ASP A 128 9.45 -27.07 -24.85
C ASP A 128 8.28 -28.05 -24.93
N THR A 129 7.90 -28.66 -23.81
CA THR A 129 6.78 -29.60 -23.74
C THR A 129 5.45 -28.89 -23.91
N ILE A 130 5.31 -27.68 -23.35
CA ILE A 130 4.10 -26.87 -23.49
C ILE A 130 4.04 -26.22 -24.87
N ASP A 131 5.15 -25.65 -25.35
CA ASP A 131 5.20 -24.99 -26.65
C ASP A 131 4.89 -25.94 -27.82
N LYS A 132 5.18 -27.24 -27.67
CA LYS A 132 4.86 -28.30 -28.65
C LYS A 132 3.59 -29.09 -28.32
N GLY A 133 2.94 -28.77 -27.20
CA GLY A 133 1.78 -29.48 -26.70
C GLY A 133 0.49 -29.11 -27.44
N PRO A 134 -0.63 -29.82 -27.16
CA PRO A 134 -1.91 -29.49 -27.76
C PRO A 134 -2.42 -28.12 -27.27
N ASP A 135 -3.18 -27.41 -28.10
CA ASP A 135 -3.80 -26.09 -27.79
C ASP A 135 -4.71 -26.11 -26.55
N THR A 136 -5.04 -27.28 -26.02
CA THR A 136 -5.79 -27.47 -24.78
C THR A 136 -4.99 -27.15 -23.52
N LEU A 137 -3.65 -27.07 -23.62
CA LEU A 137 -2.79 -26.67 -22.52
C LEU A 137 -3.03 -25.20 -22.13
N PRO A 138 -2.84 -24.85 -20.84
CA PRO A 138 -3.01 -23.46 -20.41
C PRO A 138 -1.96 -22.55 -21.08
N PRO A 139 -2.29 -21.26 -21.33
CA PRO A 139 -1.32 -20.27 -21.77
C PRO A 139 -0.11 -20.21 -20.84
N LEU A 140 1.10 -20.08 -21.42
CA LEU A 140 2.35 -20.04 -20.66
C LEU A 140 2.33 -18.97 -19.57
N GLU A 141 1.79 -17.79 -19.84
CA GLU A 141 1.69 -16.69 -18.86
C GLU A 141 0.84 -17.02 -17.62
N HIS A 142 -0.09 -17.96 -17.74
CA HIS A 142 -0.89 -18.42 -16.60
C HIS A 142 -0.16 -19.49 -15.77
N LEU A 143 0.79 -20.20 -16.38
CA LEU A 143 1.58 -21.21 -15.71
C LEU A 143 2.89 -20.63 -15.17
N PHE A 144 3.61 -19.83 -15.95
CA PHE A 144 4.97 -19.31 -15.70
C PHE A 144 4.94 -18.04 -14.82
N VAL A 145 4.46 -18.19 -13.60
CA VAL A 145 4.22 -17.10 -12.66
C VAL A 145 5.51 -16.36 -12.28
N ALA A 146 6.65 -17.06 -12.15
CA ALA A 146 7.91 -16.42 -11.77
C ALA A 146 8.40 -15.51 -12.91
N SER A 147 8.36 -15.98 -14.15
CA SER A 147 8.67 -15.16 -15.33
C SER A 147 7.77 -13.92 -15.44
N VAL A 148 6.46 -14.09 -15.24
CA VAL A 148 5.50 -12.96 -15.27
C VAL A 148 5.79 -11.97 -14.14
N TYR A 149 5.99 -12.45 -12.92
CA TYR A 149 6.32 -11.62 -11.78
C TYR A 149 7.61 -10.82 -12.01
N LEU A 150 8.66 -11.48 -12.51
CA LEU A 150 9.96 -10.87 -12.75
C LEU A 150 9.90 -9.79 -13.84
N ALA A 151 9.08 -10.00 -14.88
CA ALA A 151 8.82 -8.99 -15.91
C ALA A 151 8.02 -7.78 -15.37
N ALA A 152 7.09 -8.02 -14.44
CA ALA A 152 6.21 -6.99 -13.88
C ALA A 152 6.73 -6.37 -12.57
N GLN A 153 7.88 -6.80 -12.04
CA GLN A 153 8.30 -6.50 -10.66
C GLN A 153 8.32 -5.00 -10.32
N ARG A 154 8.72 -4.16 -11.28
CA ARG A 154 8.80 -2.69 -11.15
C ARG A 154 7.41 -2.05 -10.95
N GLN A 155 6.35 -2.73 -11.37
CA GLN A 155 4.98 -2.24 -11.27
C GLN A 155 4.41 -2.40 -9.85
N PHE A 156 4.96 -3.34 -9.06
CA PHE A 156 4.52 -3.57 -7.69
C PHE A 156 5.16 -2.55 -6.74
N THR A 157 4.62 -1.34 -6.72
CA THR A 157 5.17 -0.22 -5.92
C THR A 157 4.82 -0.29 -4.43
N ASN A 158 3.68 -0.92 -4.09
CA ASN A 158 3.23 -1.07 -2.71
C ASN A 158 2.63 -2.47 -2.44
N LEU A 159 2.40 -2.77 -1.16
CA LEU A 159 1.80 -4.03 -0.71
C LEU A 159 0.41 -4.28 -1.30
N PHE A 160 -0.42 -3.25 -1.43
CA PHE A 160 -1.82 -3.38 -1.83
C PHE A 160 -1.96 -3.77 -3.31
N PHE A 161 -1.24 -3.10 -4.21
CA PHE A 161 -1.17 -3.49 -5.62
C PHE A 161 -0.64 -4.91 -5.77
N PHE A 162 0.41 -5.28 -5.03
CA PHE A 162 0.94 -6.63 -5.08
C PHE A 162 -0.07 -7.67 -4.58
N THR A 163 -0.73 -7.42 -3.45
CA THR A 163 -1.69 -8.37 -2.86
C THR A 163 -2.96 -8.50 -3.70
N ASP A 164 -3.47 -7.40 -4.27
CA ASP A 164 -4.62 -7.45 -5.17
C ASP A 164 -4.29 -8.22 -6.46
N TRP A 165 -3.13 -7.95 -7.06
CA TRP A 165 -2.65 -8.72 -8.21
C TRP A 165 -2.49 -10.21 -7.87
N ALA A 166 -1.81 -10.52 -6.77
CA ALA A 166 -1.56 -11.90 -6.38
C ALA A 166 -2.86 -12.66 -6.10
N ASN A 167 -3.81 -12.06 -5.37
CA ASN A 167 -5.03 -12.72 -4.90
C ASN A 167 -6.13 -12.78 -5.97
N TYR A 168 -6.34 -11.70 -6.73
CA TYR A 168 -7.48 -11.60 -7.64
C TYR A 168 -7.11 -11.87 -9.10
N TYR A 169 -5.85 -11.61 -9.50
CA TYR A 169 -5.40 -11.81 -10.87
C TYR A 169 -4.61 -13.11 -11.03
N MET A 170 -3.51 -13.28 -10.29
CA MET A 170 -2.51 -14.30 -10.57
C MET A 170 -2.87 -15.66 -10.00
N THR A 171 -3.10 -15.77 -8.68
CA THR A 171 -3.37 -17.04 -8.01
C THR A 171 -4.57 -17.79 -8.58
N PRO A 172 -5.73 -17.15 -8.89
CA PRO A 172 -6.88 -17.84 -9.47
C PRO A 172 -6.61 -18.36 -10.90
N ARG A 173 -5.82 -17.64 -11.70
CA ARG A 173 -5.40 -18.11 -13.04
C ARG A 173 -4.41 -19.26 -12.92
N PHE A 174 -3.41 -19.11 -12.06
CA PHE A 174 -2.40 -20.14 -11.80
C PHE A 174 -3.03 -21.46 -11.35
N ARG A 175 -3.92 -21.43 -10.36
CA ARG A 175 -4.61 -22.63 -9.88
C ARG A 175 -5.41 -23.33 -10.98
N ARG A 176 -6.10 -22.55 -11.83
CA ARG A 176 -6.84 -23.09 -12.98
C ARG A 176 -5.92 -23.70 -14.03
N ALA A 177 -4.84 -23.01 -14.38
CA ALA A 177 -3.83 -23.52 -15.31
C ALA A 177 -3.19 -24.80 -14.79
N MET A 178 -2.83 -24.82 -13.51
CA MET A 178 -2.19 -25.96 -12.87
C MET A 178 -3.10 -27.19 -12.78
N THR A 179 -4.39 -26.97 -12.53
CA THR A 179 -5.39 -28.06 -12.53
C THR A 179 -5.47 -28.71 -13.91
N ARG A 180 -5.61 -27.90 -14.98
CA ARG A 180 -5.62 -28.40 -16.36
C ARG A 180 -4.33 -29.09 -16.75
N PHE A 181 -3.20 -28.53 -16.34
CA PHE A 181 -1.89 -29.11 -16.59
C PHE A 181 -1.78 -30.50 -15.95
N LYS A 182 -2.16 -30.64 -14.67
CA LYS A 182 -2.15 -31.92 -13.94
C LYS A 182 -3.08 -32.97 -14.55
N GLU A 183 -4.24 -32.57 -15.08
CA GLU A 183 -5.19 -33.46 -15.76
C GLU A 183 -4.62 -34.04 -17.06
N ALA A 184 -3.86 -33.25 -17.81
CA ALA A 184 -3.23 -33.65 -19.07
C ALA A 184 -1.86 -34.34 -18.89
N SER A 185 -1.34 -34.42 -17.66
CA SER A 185 0.05 -34.77 -17.38
C SER A 185 0.26 -36.23 -16.97
N SER A 186 1.43 -36.77 -17.32
CA SER A 186 1.95 -38.04 -16.80
C SER A 186 2.22 -37.99 -15.29
N ALA A 187 2.49 -39.14 -14.66
CA ALA A 187 2.79 -39.21 -13.23
C ALA A 187 3.99 -38.32 -12.82
N ASP A 188 5.07 -38.32 -13.61
CA ASP A 188 6.26 -37.50 -13.33
C ASP A 188 5.96 -36.00 -13.40
N LEU A 189 5.14 -35.58 -14.35
CA LEU A 189 4.73 -34.18 -14.50
C LEU A 189 3.78 -33.72 -13.37
N LYS A 190 3.05 -34.63 -12.73
CA LYS A 190 2.25 -34.32 -11.54
C LYS A 190 3.13 -34.01 -10.32
N GLU A 191 4.25 -34.70 -10.17
CA GLU A 191 5.23 -34.39 -9.12
C GLU A 191 5.97 -33.07 -9.41
N TRP A 192 6.35 -32.82 -10.67
CA TRP A 192 6.86 -31.52 -11.12
C TRP A 192 5.87 -30.39 -10.74
N ALA A 193 4.59 -30.57 -11.04
CA ALA A 193 3.54 -29.59 -10.80
C ALA A 193 3.39 -29.26 -9.31
N LYS A 194 3.47 -30.26 -8.43
CA LYS A 194 3.42 -30.07 -6.97
C LYS A 194 4.62 -29.27 -6.46
N GLN A 195 5.82 -29.59 -6.93
CA GLN A 195 7.03 -28.85 -6.56
C GLN A 195 6.98 -27.40 -7.03
N TYR A 196 6.49 -27.17 -8.25
CA TYR A 196 6.36 -25.84 -8.81
C TYR A 196 5.26 -25.01 -8.12
N GLU A 197 4.11 -25.59 -7.77
CA GLU A 197 3.10 -24.92 -6.94
C GLU A 197 3.66 -24.43 -5.60
N GLN A 198 4.48 -25.27 -4.94
CA GLN A 198 5.14 -24.90 -3.69
C GLN A 198 6.10 -23.73 -3.90
N LEU A 199 6.93 -23.77 -4.95
CA LEU A 199 7.85 -22.70 -5.30
C LEU A 199 7.12 -21.37 -5.57
N ILE A 200 6.03 -21.38 -6.33
CA ILE A 200 5.23 -20.18 -6.60
C ILE A 200 4.55 -19.66 -5.33
N SER A 201 4.03 -20.54 -4.47
CA SER A 201 3.47 -20.14 -3.17
C SER A 201 4.54 -19.48 -2.29
N ASP A 202 5.75 -20.03 -2.25
CA ASP A 202 6.87 -19.47 -1.49
C ASP A 202 7.35 -18.14 -2.07
N LEU A 203 7.45 -18.02 -3.38
CA LEU A 203 7.82 -16.79 -4.09
C LEU A 203 6.87 -15.64 -3.72
N LEU A 204 5.57 -15.85 -3.91
CA LEU A 204 4.55 -14.83 -3.65
C LEU A 204 4.49 -14.47 -2.16
N ARG A 205 4.58 -15.46 -1.27
CA ARG A 205 4.58 -15.26 0.19
C ARG A 205 5.81 -14.48 0.66
N MET A 206 7.00 -14.82 0.19
CA MET A 206 8.24 -14.11 0.55
C MET A 206 8.21 -12.68 0.03
N ARG A 207 7.69 -12.43 -1.19
CA ARG A 207 7.52 -11.07 -1.70
C ARG A 207 6.54 -10.26 -0.88
N GLN A 208 5.39 -10.84 -0.50
CA GLN A 208 4.43 -10.20 0.39
C GLN A 208 5.07 -9.79 1.72
N ARG A 209 5.86 -10.69 2.34
CA ARG A 209 6.58 -10.43 3.60
C ARG A 209 7.58 -9.28 3.48
N MET A 210 8.31 -9.18 2.37
CA MET A 210 9.20 -8.04 2.12
C MET A 210 8.43 -6.72 2.02
N PHE A 211 7.28 -6.70 1.33
CA PHE A 211 6.41 -5.52 1.30
C PHE A 211 5.84 -5.20 2.69
N GLN A 212 5.40 -6.21 3.45
CA GLN A 212 4.92 -6.03 4.82
C GLN A 212 6.00 -5.44 5.72
N HIS A 213 7.25 -5.91 5.64
CA HIS A 213 8.36 -5.33 6.40
C HIS A 213 8.59 -3.86 6.01
N LYS A 214 8.58 -3.52 4.71
CA LYS A 214 8.73 -2.13 4.24
C LYS A 214 7.62 -1.23 4.82
N HIS A 215 6.37 -1.66 4.72
CA HIS A 215 5.23 -0.94 5.29
C HIS A 215 5.26 -0.93 6.82
N GLY A 216 5.77 -1.97 7.48
CA GLY A 216 5.92 -2.07 8.93
C GLY A 216 6.93 -1.05 9.47
N LYS A 217 8.05 -0.87 8.78
CA LYS A 217 9.02 0.19 9.09
C LYS A 217 8.39 1.58 8.97
N GLN A 218 7.64 1.84 7.89
CA GLN A 218 6.93 3.11 7.72
C GLN A 218 5.85 3.32 8.79
N ALA A 219 5.03 2.30 9.07
CA ALA A 219 4.03 2.34 10.12
C ALA A 219 4.65 2.63 11.50
N GLY A 220 5.80 2.02 11.80
CA GLY A 220 6.56 2.31 13.04
C GLY A 220 7.00 3.77 13.15
N LEU A 221 7.47 4.37 12.06
CA LEU A 221 7.85 5.80 12.03
C LEU A 221 6.65 6.72 12.26
N VAL A 222 5.53 6.47 11.58
CA VAL A 222 4.29 7.24 11.77
C VAL A 222 3.78 7.07 13.20
N ASN A 223 3.84 5.85 13.74
CA ASN A 223 3.40 5.54 15.09
C ASN A 223 4.20 6.33 16.14
N MET A 224 5.53 6.40 15.99
CA MET A 224 6.41 7.20 16.85
C MET A 224 6.16 8.70 16.70
N ALA A 225 5.91 9.18 15.47
CA ALA A 225 5.58 10.58 15.24
C ALA A 225 4.29 10.99 15.95
N ILE A 226 3.25 10.15 15.89
CA ILE A 226 1.99 10.38 16.64
C ILE A 226 2.25 10.38 18.15
N ASP A 227 3.07 9.45 18.66
CA ASP A 227 3.36 9.36 20.09
C ASP A 227 4.06 10.59 20.65
N TYR A 228 4.95 11.17 19.84
CA TYR A 228 5.64 12.38 20.19
C TYR A 228 4.71 13.59 20.24
N VAL A 229 3.74 13.68 19.32
CA VAL A 229 2.82 14.82 19.20
C VAL A 229 1.63 14.71 20.16
N SER A 230 1.13 13.50 20.39
CA SER A 230 -0.04 13.24 21.23
C SER A 230 0.27 12.20 22.32
N PRO A 231 0.66 12.66 23.53
CA PRO A 231 0.81 11.80 24.69
C PRO A 231 -0.45 10.99 25.01
N THR A 232 -1.63 11.54 24.66
CA THR A 232 -2.90 10.83 24.84
C THR A 232 -2.99 9.63 23.90
N LEU A 233 -2.77 9.80 22.59
CA LEU A 233 -2.79 8.69 21.63
C LEU A 233 -1.66 7.68 21.85
N ALA A 234 -0.56 8.07 22.49
CA ALA A 234 0.51 7.14 22.87
C ALA A 234 0.06 6.01 23.80
N ARG A 235 -1.09 6.16 24.47
CA ARG A 235 -1.72 5.10 25.27
C ARG A 235 -2.32 3.97 24.42
N CYS A 236 -2.51 4.20 23.12
CA CYS A 236 -3.01 3.20 22.19
C CYS A 236 -1.83 2.52 21.49
N PRO A 237 -1.57 1.21 21.71
CA PRO A 237 -0.36 0.57 21.21
C PRO A 237 -0.29 0.46 19.69
N MET A 238 -1.42 0.47 18.99
CA MET A 238 -1.46 0.20 17.55
C MET A 238 -1.85 1.42 16.71
N LEU A 239 -1.23 1.54 15.54
CA LEU A 239 -1.44 2.68 14.63
C LEU A 239 -2.89 2.81 14.16
N ASN A 240 -3.58 1.69 13.92
CA ASN A 240 -5.01 1.68 13.57
C ASN A 240 -5.89 2.23 14.70
N GLN A 241 -5.58 1.90 15.96
CA GLN A 241 -6.31 2.40 17.13
C GLN A 241 -6.14 3.92 17.24
N LYS A 242 -4.91 4.42 17.06
CA LYS A 242 -4.61 5.87 17.05
C LYS A 242 -5.37 6.59 15.95
N ALA A 243 -5.35 6.06 14.74
CA ALA A 243 -6.03 6.64 13.59
C ALA A 243 -7.55 6.69 13.76
N ILE A 244 -8.17 5.61 14.28
CA ILE A 244 -9.62 5.61 14.59
C ILE A 244 -9.96 6.61 15.68
N ASN A 245 -9.21 6.63 16.79
CA ASN A 245 -9.48 7.54 17.90
C ASN A 245 -9.30 9.00 17.47
N PHE A 246 -8.36 9.32 16.58
CA PHE A 246 -8.28 10.65 15.98
C PHE A 246 -9.51 10.94 15.11
N ALA A 247 -9.90 9.99 14.26
CA ALA A 247 -10.98 10.19 13.30
C ALA A 247 -12.36 10.43 13.94
N THR A 248 -12.59 9.97 15.19
CA THR A 248 -13.84 10.23 15.92
C THR A 248 -14.05 11.71 16.29
N TYR A 249 -13.03 12.57 16.23
CA TYR A 249 -13.16 13.98 16.60
C TYR A 249 -13.68 14.88 15.48
N GLY A 250 -13.57 14.44 14.22
CA GLY A 250 -14.00 15.24 13.07
C GLY A 250 -15.34 14.85 12.49
N CYS A 251 -16.08 13.93 13.10
CA CYS A 251 -17.39 13.48 12.62
C CYS A 251 -18.29 13.01 13.77
N ASN A 252 -19.59 12.89 13.52
CA ASN A 252 -20.55 12.33 14.49
C ASN A 252 -20.56 10.80 14.47
N ALA A 253 -20.31 10.20 13.30
CA ALA A 253 -20.20 8.76 13.13
C ALA A 253 -19.08 8.43 12.14
N LEU A 254 -18.31 7.39 12.46
CA LEU A 254 -17.17 6.96 11.69
C LEU A 254 -17.45 5.64 10.96
N LEU A 255 -17.24 5.63 9.65
CA LEU A 255 -17.42 4.48 8.76
C LEU A 255 -16.05 3.82 8.51
N CYS A 256 -15.73 2.79 9.30
CA CYS A 256 -14.40 2.16 9.28
C CYS A 256 -14.15 1.16 8.15
N GLY A 257 -15.20 0.57 7.56
CA GLY A 257 -15.08 -0.31 6.39
C GLY A 257 -14.20 -1.57 6.59
N PHE A 258 -14.30 -2.24 7.74
CA PHE A 258 -13.48 -3.43 7.98
C PHE A 258 -13.88 -4.60 7.08
N HIS A 259 -12.93 -5.10 6.29
CA HIS A 259 -13.10 -6.29 5.45
C HIS A 259 -12.44 -7.56 6.02
N VAL A 260 -11.73 -7.44 7.16
CA VAL A 260 -11.00 -8.54 7.81
C VAL A 260 -11.32 -8.52 9.31
N SER A 261 -11.88 -9.61 9.84
CA SER A 261 -12.31 -9.71 11.25
C SER A 261 -11.19 -9.36 12.23
N ARG A 262 -9.96 -9.81 11.94
CA ARG A 262 -8.78 -9.50 12.75
C ARG A 262 -8.56 -7.99 12.90
N TYR A 263 -8.73 -7.23 11.83
CA TYR A 263 -8.55 -5.77 11.86
C TYR A 263 -9.64 -5.09 12.69
N PHE A 264 -10.86 -5.61 12.63
CA PHE A 264 -11.94 -5.15 13.50
C PHE A 264 -11.59 -5.37 14.98
N HIS A 265 -11.23 -6.60 15.38
CA HIS A 265 -10.88 -6.92 16.76
C HIS A 265 -9.70 -6.09 17.29
N GLU A 266 -8.64 -5.95 16.48
CA GLU A 266 -7.47 -5.16 16.84
C GLU A 266 -7.80 -3.67 17.02
N ALA A 267 -8.64 -3.12 16.16
CA ALA A 267 -8.92 -1.69 16.12
C ALA A 267 -10.03 -1.24 17.11
N THR A 268 -10.87 -2.17 17.56
CA THR A 268 -12.03 -1.90 18.44
C THR A 268 -11.89 -2.58 19.80
N GLU A 269 -12.06 -3.91 19.87
CA GLU A 269 -12.07 -4.67 21.13
C GLU A 269 -10.77 -4.57 21.94
N LEU A 270 -9.62 -4.54 21.25
CA LEU A 270 -8.31 -4.38 21.88
C LEU A 270 -7.90 -2.90 22.07
N ASN A 271 -8.75 -1.95 21.67
CA ASN A 271 -8.45 -0.52 21.75
C ASN A 271 -8.62 -0.03 23.19
N PRO A 272 -7.55 0.45 23.86
CA PRO A 272 -7.66 0.97 25.22
C PRO A 272 -8.61 2.17 25.33
N ALA A 273 -8.83 2.88 24.22
CA ALA A 273 -9.77 3.98 24.16
C ALA A 273 -11.24 3.54 24.08
N LYS A 274 -11.56 2.23 24.03
CA LYS A 274 -12.94 1.71 23.98
C LYS A 274 -13.82 2.49 23.00
N ASP A 275 -13.48 2.46 21.72
CA ASP A 275 -14.23 3.11 20.64
C ASP A 275 -14.32 4.65 20.75
N GLY A 276 -13.21 5.32 21.06
CA GLY A 276 -13.13 6.80 21.08
C GLY A 276 -13.43 7.46 22.43
N ASN A 277 -13.62 6.69 23.50
CA ASN A 277 -13.79 7.18 24.88
C ASN A 277 -12.51 7.77 25.51
N LEU A 278 -11.41 7.85 24.77
CA LEU A 278 -10.19 8.52 25.22
C LEU A 278 -10.24 9.99 24.77
N PRO A 279 -10.56 10.94 25.68
CA PRO A 279 -10.61 12.37 25.35
C PRO A 279 -9.21 12.87 24.99
N ILE A 280 -9.01 13.24 23.73
CA ILE A 280 -7.79 13.87 23.23
C ILE A 280 -7.96 15.38 23.40
N PRO A 281 -7.05 16.07 24.12
CA PRO A 281 -7.08 17.53 24.22
C PRO A 281 -7.07 18.20 22.85
N GLU A 282 -7.79 19.32 22.72
CA GLU A 282 -7.88 20.06 21.45
C GLU A 282 -6.51 20.53 20.95
N GLU A 283 -5.60 20.93 21.85
CA GLU A 283 -4.22 21.27 21.51
C GLU A 283 -3.48 20.10 20.86
N GLU A 284 -3.65 18.87 21.35
CA GLU A 284 -3.03 17.68 20.75
C GLU A 284 -3.64 17.38 19.36
N LEU A 285 -4.96 17.54 19.19
CA LEU A 285 -5.61 17.36 17.89
C LEU A 285 -5.10 18.34 16.84
N LEU A 286 -5.01 19.62 17.21
CA LEU A 286 -4.48 20.67 16.33
C LEU A 286 -2.99 20.45 16.05
N ALA A 287 -2.22 20.01 17.06
CA ALA A 287 -0.82 19.67 16.88
C ALA A 287 -0.63 18.52 15.87
N LEU A 288 -1.42 17.45 15.97
CA LEU A 288 -1.43 16.34 14.99
C LEU A 288 -1.74 16.81 13.58
N CYS A 289 -2.72 17.72 13.43
CA CYS A 289 -3.08 18.31 12.14
C CYS A 289 -1.95 19.18 11.54
N SER A 290 -1.13 19.80 12.38
CA SER A 290 -0.03 20.68 11.96
C SER A 290 1.30 19.96 11.74
N ALA A 291 1.46 18.75 12.28
CA ALA A 291 2.71 18.01 12.24
C ALA A 291 2.91 17.33 10.88
N GLU A 292 3.84 17.84 10.06
CA GLU A 292 4.16 17.29 8.73
C GLU A 292 4.57 15.81 8.75
N THR A 293 5.12 15.33 9.86
CA THR A 293 5.52 13.93 10.05
C THR A 293 4.35 12.97 10.28
N VAL A 294 3.17 13.51 10.63
CA VAL A 294 1.93 12.76 10.89
C VAL A 294 0.92 12.99 9.76
N SER A 295 0.75 14.26 9.39
CA SER A 295 -0.16 14.72 8.36
C SER A 295 0.59 15.41 7.22
N TYR A 296 0.35 14.93 6.00
CA TYR A 296 0.81 15.58 4.78
C TYR A 296 -0.32 16.26 4.00
N ALA A 297 -1.46 16.50 4.66
CA ALA A 297 -2.67 17.08 4.06
C ALA A 297 -2.40 18.42 3.31
N ASN A 298 -1.29 19.09 3.65
CA ASN A 298 -0.86 20.38 3.12
C ASN A 298 0.38 20.34 2.21
N VAL A 299 0.94 19.16 1.87
CA VAL A 299 2.28 19.08 1.25
C VAL A 299 2.29 18.23 -0.04
N SER A 300 2.49 18.91 -1.19
CA SER A 300 3.07 18.51 -2.49
C SER A 300 2.66 17.23 -3.27
N PRO A 301 2.61 17.31 -4.63
CA PRO A 301 2.08 16.30 -5.53
C PRO A 301 2.99 15.07 -5.76
N PRO A 302 2.43 13.97 -6.34
CA PRO A 302 3.13 12.70 -6.59
C PRO A 302 4.47 12.82 -7.33
N HIS A 303 5.45 12.01 -6.93
CA HIS A 303 6.67 11.74 -7.69
C HIS A 303 6.34 11.09 -9.06
N PRO A 304 6.95 11.54 -10.17
CA PRO A 304 6.55 11.19 -11.53
C PRO A 304 6.63 9.71 -11.96
N TYR A 305 7.31 8.86 -11.21
CA TYR A 305 7.86 7.62 -11.75
C TYR A 305 7.18 6.33 -11.27
N MET A 306 6.01 6.41 -10.62
CA MET A 306 5.46 5.29 -9.85
C MET A 306 4.07 4.82 -10.29
N LEU A 307 3.58 5.28 -11.43
CA LEU A 307 2.29 4.87 -11.95
C LEU A 307 2.52 4.55 -13.43
N GLU A 308 2.54 3.28 -13.80
CA GLU A 308 2.43 2.86 -15.20
C GLU A 308 1.07 2.18 -15.42
N PRO A 309 0.40 2.40 -16.56
CA PRO A 309 -0.88 1.80 -16.83
C PRO A 309 -0.77 0.28 -16.96
N LEU A 310 -1.73 -0.41 -16.35
CA LEU A 310 -2.03 -1.82 -16.60
C LEU A 310 -2.11 -2.05 -18.11
N VAL A 311 -1.23 -2.89 -18.63
CA VAL A 311 -1.33 -3.42 -19.99
C VAL A 311 -2.63 -4.22 -20.07
N GLY A 312 -3.67 -3.58 -20.58
CA GLY A 312 -4.91 -4.25 -20.93
C GLY A 312 -4.68 -5.11 -22.16
N GLU A 313 -4.83 -6.42 -22.03
CA GLU A 313 -5.04 -7.31 -23.17
C GLU A 313 -6.39 -6.98 -23.80
N GLY A 314 -6.38 -6.10 -24.79
CA GLY A 314 -7.53 -5.77 -25.61
C GLY A 314 -7.09 -5.67 -27.06
N LYS A 315 -7.28 -6.76 -27.82
CA LYS A 315 -7.08 -6.80 -29.27
C LYS A 315 -8.04 -5.83 -29.97
N ILE A 316 -7.69 -4.55 -30.08
CA ILE A 316 -8.36 -3.58 -30.96
C ILE A 316 -7.32 -2.64 -31.57
N SER A 317 -6.46 -3.16 -32.46
CA SER A 317 -5.70 -2.38 -33.45
C SER A 317 -4.62 -3.28 -34.06
N LYS A 318 -4.44 -3.25 -35.38
CA LYS A 318 -3.35 -3.92 -36.10
C LYS A 318 -1.99 -3.22 -35.88
N GLN A 319 -1.72 -2.71 -34.69
CA GLN A 319 -0.46 -2.05 -34.36
C GLN A 319 0.44 -2.97 -33.52
N PRO A 320 1.74 -3.09 -33.87
CA PRO A 320 2.69 -3.89 -33.13
C PRO A 320 2.82 -3.36 -31.70
N SER A 321 2.66 -4.26 -30.72
CA SER A 321 2.78 -3.93 -29.31
C SER A 321 4.21 -3.44 -29.01
N LYS A 322 4.35 -2.15 -28.68
CA LYS A 322 5.60 -1.58 -28.16
C LYS A 322 5.97 -2.10 -26.77
N GLY A 323 5.07 -2.84 -26.09
CA GLY A 323 5.29 -3.37 -24.74
C GLY A 323 6.47 -4.33 -24.64
N ALA A 324 6.79 -5.07 -25.72
CA ALA A 324 7.93 -5.97 -25.75
C ALA A 324 9.30 -5.24 -25.70
N ALA A 325 9.35 -3.95 -26.07
CA ALA A 325 10.57 -3.14 -25.98
C ALA A 325 10.90 -2.71 -24.54
N TYR A 326 9.94 -2.81 -23.63
CA TYR A 326 10.09 -2.47 -22.20
C TYR A 326 10.25 -3.71 -21.32
N LEU A 327 10.22 -4.93 -21.90
CA LEU A 327 10.57 -6.15 -21.20
C LEU A 327 12.06 -6.12 -20.87
N VAL A 328 12.38 -6.02 -19.59
CA VAL A 328 13.74 -6.23 -19.10
C VAL A 328 14.08 -7.70 -19.37
N ARG A 329 15.03 -7.96 -20.27
CA ARG A 329 15.65 -9.29 -20.39
C ARG A 329 16.38 -9.57 -19.08
N ILE A 330 15.81 -10.46 -18.29
CA ILE A 330 16.43 -10.94 -17.08
C ILE A 330 17.35 -12.07 -17.48
N ASP A 331 18.65 -11.86 -17.24
CA ASP A 331 19.62 -12.92 -17.30
C ASP A 331 19.28 -13.92 -16.17
N PRO A 332 18.91 -15.17 -16.48
CA PRO A 332 18.63 -16.18 -15.46
C PRO A 332 19.82 -16.41 -14.52
N GLN A 333 21.04 -16.14 -15.00
CA GLN A 333 22.29 -16.33 -14.27
C GLN A 333 22.69 -15.10 -13.45
N ASN A 334 22.11 -13.92 -13.75
CA ASN A 334 22.38 -12.68 -13.04
C ASN A 334 21.17 -11.73 -13.06
N PRO A 335 20.09 -12.06 -12.32
CA PRO A 335 18.92 -11.21 -12.29
C PRO A 335 19.24 -9.89 -11.57
N LYS A 336 19.27 -8.77 -12.30
CA LYS A 336 19.42 -7.43 -11.73
C LYS A 336 18.06 -6.88 -11.29
N PHE A 337 17.96 -6.50 -10.01
CA PHE A 337 16.73 -6.00 -9.39
C PHE A 337 16.79 -4.48 -9.19
N PRO A 338 15.97 -3.70 -9.91
CA PRO A 338 16.04 -2.23 -9.93
C PRO A 338 15.69 -1.55 -8.59
N ASP A 339 15.02 -2.26 -7.68
CA ASP A 339 14.53 -1.70 -6.42
C ASP A 339 15.42 -2.08 -5.21
N ILE A 340 16.60 -2.66 -5.48
CA ILE A 340 17.55 -3.14 -4.48
C ILE A 340 18.87 -2.42 -4.75
N PRO A 341 19.34 -1.53 -3.85
CA PRO A 341 20.62 -0.85 -4.01
C PRO A 341 21.75 -1.86 -4.23
N GLU A 342 22.68 -1.58 -5.16
CA GLU A 342 23.83 -2.43 -5.53
C GLU A 342 24.88 -2.63 -4.39
N GLU A 343 24.57 -2.24 -3.15
CA GLU A 343 25.48 -2.25 -1.98
C GLU A 343 25.78 -3.66 -1.41
N LEU A 344 25.75 -4.71 -2.24
CA LEU A 344 26.13 -6.07 -1.85
C LEU A 344 27.13 -6.73 -2.81
N GLN A 345 27.79 -5.97 -3.68
CA GLN A 345 29.02 -6.44 -4.32
C GLN A 345 30.15 -6.41 -3.27
N THR A 346 30.37 -7.58 -2.66
CA THR A 346 31.68 -8.13 -2.28
C THR A 346 32.78 -7.09 -2.06
N GLY A 347 33.02 -6.76 -0.79
CA GLY A 347 34.33 -6.25 -0.38
C GLY A 347 35.37 -7.30 -0.73
N ASP A 348 36.15 -7.00 -1.78
CA ASP A 348 37.29 -7.78 -2.22
C ASP A 348 38.25 -8.00 -1.05
N SER A 349 38.69 -9.24 -0.97
CA SER A 349 39.95 -9.65 -0.37
C SER A 349 41.08 -8.72 -0.79
N ASP A 350 41.82 -8.18 0.18
CA ASP A 350 43.29 -8.25 0.27
C ASP A 350 43.80 -7.27 1.34
N GLY A 351 44.54 -7.77 2.34
CA GLY A 351 45.26 -6.92 3.29
C GLY A 351 45.42 -7.50 4.70
N GLU A 352 46.48 -8.28 4.87
CA GLU A 352 47.13 -8.76 6.10
C GLU A 352 46.94 -7.87 7.36
N ALA A 353 46.32 -8.41 8.43
CA ALA A 353 46.96 -8.99 9.65
C ALA A 353 47.08 -7.97 10.83
N PRO A 354 47.41 -8.39 12.08
CA PRO A 354 46.47 -8.98 13.03
C PRO A 354 46.39 -8.26 14.40
N VAL A 355 45.33 -8.60 15.13
CA VAL A 355 45.05 -8.52 16.58
C VAL A 355 46.18 -8.05 17.52
N SER A 356 45.93 -6.99 18.29
CA SER A 356 46.26 -6.96 19.72
C SER A 356 45.34 -6.01 20.50
N ALA A 357 44.94 -6.48 21.68
CA ALA A 357 44.12 -5.82 22.67
C ALA A 357 44.92 -4.73 23.41
N ASP A 358 44.25 -3.65 23.86
CA ASP A 358 44.11 -3.41 25.29
C ASP A 358 43.33 -2.12 25.62
N CYS A 359 42.34 -2.33 26.49
CA CYS A 359 42.02 -1.58 27.70
C CYS A 359 41.65 -0.08 27.70
N ALA A 360 40.55 0.14 28.42
CA ALA A 360 40.33 1.19 29.42
C ALA A 360 39.66 2.52 29.00
N THR A 361 38.32 2.50 29.15
CA THR A 361 37.52 3.35 30.05
C THR A 361 37.85 4.85 30.22
N ALA A 362 36.78 5.66 30.07
CA ALA A 362 36.30 6.78 30.93
C ALA A 362 35.99 8.02 30.06
N ALA A 363 34.73 8.30 29.76
CA ALA A 363 33.73 8.98 30.60
C ALA A 363 33.85 10.52 30.61
N ARG A 364 32.67 11.17 30.52
CA ARG A 364 32.33 12.59 30.83
C ARG A 364 32.62 13.59 29.71
N HIS A 365 31.85 14.64 29.47
CA HIS A 365 30.49 15.09 29.81
C HIS A 365 30.31 16.37 28.96
N LYS A 366 29.08 16.64 28.48
CA LYS A 366 28.46 17.96 28.21
C LYS A 366 29.32 19.08 27.58
N ASP A 367 28.93 19.46 26.36
CA ASP A 367 28.11 20.66 26.14
C ASP A 367 26.99 20.34 25.14
#